data_AF-I9NHS8-F1
#
_entry.id   AF-I9NHS8-F1
#
_cell.length_a   1.000
_cell.length_b   1.000
_cell.length_c   1.000
_cell.angle_alpha   90.00
_cell.angle_beta   90.00
_cell.angle_gamma   90.00
#
_symmetry.space_group_name_H-M   'P 1'
#
loop_
_entity.id
_entity.type
_entity.pdbx_description
1 polymer ?
#
loop_
_entity_poly.entity_id
_entity_poly.type
_entity_poly.pdbx_seq_one_letter_code
_entity_poly.pdbx_strand_id
1 'polypeptide(L)'
;MTDDALKKKANLLSSGVAYGLRGSDGRFEPNRAGQEWLFFDELHDVVYWCPQTGEVATYEGRAFALGELAIGNAATYALDGRLHIHATVGRWIIAGGSGIVVIDWRRAYDMLKDAPRIRVDGAILPHYQHYMRPPKPEVWVRPEKQRGRNNAGR
;
A
#
# COMPACT_ATOMS: atom_id res chain seq x y z
N MET A 1 17.09 2.16 -19.17
CA MET A 1 16.07 3.15 -19.57
C MET A 1 16.65 4.52 -19.27
N THR A 2 16.55 5.48 -20.18
CA THR A 2 17.04 6.85 -19.93
C THR A 2 16.06 7.58 -19.00
N ASP A 3 16.56 8.55 -18.23
CA ASP A 3 15.73 9.35 -17.31
C ASP A 3 14.57 10.05 -18.04
N ASP A 4 14.81 10.51 -19.28
CA ASP A 4 13.78 11.11 -20.14
C ASP A 4 12.62 10.15 -20.48
N ALA A 5 12.93 8.87 -20.73
CA ALA A 5 11.90 7.88 -21.05
C ALA A 5 11.05 7.56 -19.81
N LEU A 6 11.67 7.51 -18.64
CA LEU A 6 10.95 7.34 -17.36
C LEU A 6 10.05 8.55 -17.10
N LYS A 7 10.58 9.77 -17.23
CA LYS A 7 9.83 11.01 -17.05
C LYS A 7 8.62 11.09 -17.97
N LYS A 8 8.78 10.73 -19.25
CA LYS A 8 7.67 10.69 -20.20
C LYS A 8 6.57 9.71 -19.79
N LYS A 9 6.92 8.49 -19.36
CA LYS A 9 5.94 7.52 -18.85
C LYS A 9 5.27 7.99 -17.57
N ALA A 10 6.05 8.57 -16.66
CA ALA A 10 5.54 9.08 -15.39
C ALA A 10 4.46 10.14 -15.63
N ASN A 11 4.73 11.11 -16.50
CA ASN A 11 3.78 12.16 -16.87
C ASN A 11 2.51 11.62 -17.54
N LEU A 12 2.61 10.51 -18.29
CA LEU A 12 1.45 9.88 -18.93
C LEU A 12 0.54 9.18 -17.91
N LEU A 13 1.11 8.64 -16.83
CA LEU A 13 0.37 7.91 -15.80
C LEU A 13 -0.13 8.82 -14.67
N SER A 14 0.51 9.95 -14.45
CA SER A 14 0.12 10.92 -13.41
C SER A 14 -1.11 11.72 -13.81
N SER A 15 -1.95 12.04 -12.82
CA SER A 15 -3.05 13.00 -12.97
C SER A 15 -2.56 14.45 -13.08
N GLY A 16 -1.33 14.73 -12.64
CA GLY A 16 -0.69 16.04 -12.81
C GLY A 16 0.55 16.24 -11.93
N VAL A 17 0.94 17.51 -11.79
CA VAL A 17 2.07 17.95 -10.97
C VAL A 17 1.61 18.75 -9.76
N ALA A 18 2.31 18.62 -8.64
CA ALA A 18 2.16 19.43 -7.44
C ALA A 18 3.54 19.84 -6.91
N TYR A 19 3.59 20.92 -6.13
CA TYR A 19 4.82 21.40 -5.51
C TYR A 19 4.68 21.36 -4.00
N GLY A 20 5.64 20.77 -3.31
CA GLY A 20 5.55 20.55 -1.88
C GLY A 20 6.64 19.67 -1.30
N LEU A 21 6.37 19.16 -0.11
CA LEU A 21 7.25 18.26 0.64
C LEU A 21 6.44 17.18 1.35
N ARG A 22 7.12 16.12 1.78
CA ARG A 22 6.52 15.05 2.58
C ARG A 22 6.58 15.43 4.06
N GLY A 23 5.42 15.55 4.69
CA GLY A 23 5.27 15.71 6.13
C GLY A 23 5.80 14.49 6.89
N SER A 24 6.07 14.67 8.18
CA SER A 24 6.58 13.59 9.05
C SER A 24 5.57 12.46 9.25
N ASP A 25 4.28 12.74 9.10
CA ASP A 25 3.17 11.79 9.11
C ASP A 25 3.00 11.04 7.78
N GLY A 26 3.79 11.37 6.76
CA GLY A 26 3.70 10.80 5.42
C GLY A 26 2.64 11.44 4.53
N ARG A 27 2.04 12.56 4.96
CA ARG A 27 1.13 13.33 4.13
C ARG A 27 1.89 14.34 3.27
N PHE A 28 1.27 14.77 2.18
CA PHE A 28 1.81 15.79 1.30
C PHE A 28 1.47 17.17 1.85
N GLU A 29 2.48 18.03 1.98
CA GLU A 29 2.33 19.42 2.41
C GLU A 29 2.58 20.35 1.21
N PRO A 30 1.53 20.99 0.66
CA PRO A 30 1.67 21.89 -0.48
C PRO A 30 2.57 23.09 -0.16
N ASN A 31 3.58 23.31 -1.00
CA ASN A 31 4.47 24.45 -0.92
C ASN A 31 4.94 24.83 -2.32
N ARG A 32 4.59 26.03 -2.81
CA ARG A 32 4.94 26.48 -4.16
C ARG A 32 6.44 26.59 -4.42
N ALA A 33 7.25 26.78 -3.38
CA ALA A 33 8.71 26.77 -3.48
C ALA A 33 9.32 25.39 -3.20
N GLY A 34 8.47 24.38 -2.98
CA GLY A 34 8.86 23.01 -2.70
C GLY A 34 9.30 22.24 -3.94
N GLN A 35 9.62 20.98 -3.72
CA GLN A 35 10.02 20.04 -4.76
C GLN A 35 8.84 19.73 -5.69
N GLU A 36 9.11 19.37 -6.94
CA GLU A 36 8.09 18.85 -7.87
C GLU A 36 7.73 17.40 -7.52
N TRP A 37 6.43 17.13 -7.46
CA TRP A 37 5.83 15.82 -7.25
C TRP A 37 4.83 15.52 -8.37
N LEU A 38 4.78 14.27 -8.78
CA LEU A 38 3.68 13.75 -9.58
C LEU A 38 2.59 13.24 -8.64
N PHE A 39 1.33 13.49 -8.97
CA PHE A 39 0.21 12.94 -8.21
C PHE A 39 -0.65 11.99 -9.06
N PHE A 40 -1.21 11.00 -8.37
CA PHE A 40 -2.02 9.93 -8.94
C PHE A 40 -3.31 9.84 -8.11
N ASP A 41 -4.45 9.91 -8.78
CA ASP A 41 -5.75 9.74 -8.13
C ASP A 41 -5.98 8.25 -7.85
N GLU A 42 -6.20 7.92 -6.58
CA GLU A 42 -6.62 6.59 -6.14
C GLU A 42 -8.09 6.63 -5.69
N LEU A 43 -8.71 5.47 -5.61
CA LEU A 43 -10.14 5.36 -5.24
C LEU A 43 -10.48 6.06 -3.93
N HIS A 44 -9.55 6.07 -2.97
CA HIS A 44 -9.77 6.55 -1.61
C HIS A 44 -8.86 7.73 -1.22
N ASP A 45 -7.94 8.18 -2.07
CA ASP A 45 -6.93 9.19 -1.72
C ASP A 45 -6.21 9.73 -2.96
N VAL A 46 -5.26 10.65 -2.75
CA VAL A 46 -4.27 11.03 -3.76
C VAL A 46 -2.89 10.58 -3.29
N VAL A 47 -2.14 9.93 -4.18
CA VAL A 47 -0.77 9.50 -3.94
C VAL A 47 0.18 10.44 -4.66
N TYR A 48 1.16 10.97 -3.94
CA TYR A 48 2.21 11.82 -4.47
C TYR A 48 3.52 11.04 -4.53
N TRP A 49 4.27 11.19 -5.61
CA TRP A 49 5.60 10.63 -5.76
C TRP A 49 6.59 11.71 -6.23
N CYS A 50 7.74 11.79 -5.55
CA CYS A 50 8.85 12.66 -5.95
C CYS A 50 9.83 11.85 -6.82
N PRO A 51 9.96 12.16 -8.13
CA PRO A 51 10.87 11.41 -9.00
C PRO A 51 12.34 11.52 -8.59
N GLN A 52 12.73 12.64 -7.97
CA GLN A 52 14.10 12.92 -7.60
C GLN A 52 14.55 12.14 -6.35
N THR A 53 13.70 12.09 -5.32
CA THR A 53 14.03 11.40 -4.06
C THR A 53 13.49 9.97 -3.99
N GLY A 54 12.53 9.64 -4.86
CA GLY A 54 11.80 8.38 -4.81
C GLY A 54 10.75 8.32 -3.70
N GLU A 55 10.57 9.39 -2.93
CA GLU A 55 9.65 9.43 -1.81
C GLU A 55 8.19 9.39 -2.25
N VAL A 56 7.35 8.88 -1.36
CA VAL A 56 5.90 8.79 -1.55
C VAL A 56 5.21 9.46 -0.38
N ALA A 57 4.19 10.27 -0.68
CA ALA A 57 3.31 10.90 0.26
C ALA A 57 1.85 10.67 -0.14
N THR A 58 0.92 10.94 0.77
CA THR A 58 -0.53 10.80 0.52
C THR A 58 -1.26 12.08 0.88
N TYR A 59 -2.47 12.31 0.38
CA TYR A 59 -3.24 13.47 0.80
C TYR A 59 -3.82 13.26 2.21
N GLU A 60 -4.60 12.20 2.43
CA GLU A 60 -5.25 11.91 3.72
C GLU A 60 -4.65 10.71 4.47
N GLY A 61 -3.75 9.94 3.85
CA GLY A 61 -3.22 8.70 4.44
C GLY A 61 -4.19 7.53 4.34
N ARG A 62 -5.10 7.57 3.37
CA ARG A 62 -6.15 6.55 3.14
C ARG A 62 -5.79 5.57 2.03
N ALA A 63 -4.91 5.92 1.10
CA ALA A 63 -4.44 5.01 0.06
C ALA A 63 -3.75 3.80 0.69
N PHE A 64 -4.19 2.59 0.33
CA PHE A 64 -3.44 1.38 0.67
C PHE A 64 -2.24 1.22 -0.27
N ALA A 65 -2.48 1.42 -1.56
CA ALA A 65 -1.50 1.24 -2.60
C ALA A 65 -1.69 2.26 -3.73
N LEU A 66 -0.64 2.51 -4.48
CA LEU A 66 -0.73 3.08 -5.82
C LEU A 66 -1.17 1.97 -6.79
N GLY A 67 -2.16 2.22 -7.63
CA GLY A 67 -2.80 1.25 -8.53
C GLY A 67 -3.83 0.35 -7.85
N GLU A 68 -4.47 0.78 -6.75
CA GLU A 68 -5.29 -0.07 -5.86
C GLU A 68 -6.39 -0.85 -6.61
N LEU A 69 -6.95 -0.25 -7.68
CA LEU A 69 -7.97 -0.88 -8.53
C LEU A 69 -7.50 -2.21 -9.16
N ALA A 70 -6.20 -2.41 -9.36
CA ALA A 70 -5.67 -3.65 -9.92
C ALA A 70 -5.92 -4.87 -9.03
N ILE A 71 -6.14 -4.68 -7.72
CA ILE A 71 -6.36 -5.76 -6.75
C ILE A 71 -7.70 -6.45 -7.01
N GLY A 72 -8.77 -5.67 -7.21
CA GLY A 72 -10.13 -6.17 -7.44
C GLY A 72 -10.47 -6.38 -8.91
N ASN A 73 -9.62 -5.94 -9.84
CA ASN A 73 -9.88 -6.08 -11.28
C ASN A 73 -9.67 -7.53 -11.75
N ALA A 74 -10.73 -8.17 -12.26
CA ALA A 74 -10.68 -9.52 -12.78
C ALA A 74 -9.67 -9.69 -13.94
N ALA A 75 -9.46 -8.65 -14.75
CA ALA A 75 -8.50 -8.68 -15.85
C ALA A 75 -7.06 -8.87 -15.38
N THR A 76 -6.71 -8.42 -14.17
CA THR A 76 -5.38 -8.64 -13.55
C THR A 76 -5.04 -10.14 -13.45
N TYR A 77 -6.06 -10.98 -13.29
CA TYR A 77 -5.89 -12.41 -13.05
C TYR A 77 -6.28 -13.28 -14.25
N ALA A 78 -6.82 -12.71 -15.33
CA ALA A 78 -7.19 -13.45 -16.53
C ALA A 78 -5.96 -14.07 -17.21
N LEU A 79 -6.14 -15.21 -17.90
CA LEU A 79 -5.12 -15.85 -18.76
C LEU A 79 -3.74 -16.00 -18.08
N ASP A 80 -3.69 -16.63 -16.91
CA ASP A 80 -2.48 -16.79 -16.07
C ASP A 80 -1.86 -15.48 -15.53
N GLY A 81 -2.65 -14.40 -15.55
CA GLY A 81 -2.35 -13.13 -14.92
C GLY A 81 -2.12 -13.23 -13.41
N ARG A 82 -1.34 -12.27 -12.89
CA ARG A 82 -0.95 -12.16 -11.48
C ARG A 82 -0.94 -10.68 -11.11
N LEU A 83 -1.38 -10.36 -9.89
CA LEU A 83 -1.17 -9.03 -9.33
C LEU A 83 0.33 -8.84 -9.09
N HIS A 84 0.94 -7.89 -9.78
CA HIS A 84 2.35 -7.54 -9.58
C HIS A 84 2.49 -6.49 -8.49
N ILE A 85 3.31 -6.75 -7.47
CA ILE A 85 3.67 -5.80 -6.42
C ILE A 85 5.10 -5.34 -6.67
N HIS A 86 5.25 -4.09 -7.05
CA HIS A 86 6.53 -3.46 -7.36
C HIS A 86 7.18 -2.87 -6.11
N ALA A 87 8.51 -2.90 -6.05
CA ALA A 87 9.25 -2.37 -4.91
C ALA A 87 9.22 -0.84 -4.83
N THR A 88 9.06 -0.15 -5.96
CA THR A 88 9.08 1.32 -6.05
C THR A 88 8.11 1.83 -7.11
N VAL A 89 7.67 3.09 -6.96
CA VAL A 89 6.85 3.77 -7.97
C VAL A 89 7.57 3.85 -9.32
N GLY A 90 8.89 4.07 -9.33
CA GLY A 90 9.67 4.04 -10.58
C GLY A 90 9.55 2.72 -11.33
N ARG A 91 9.58 1.57 -10.65
CA ARG A 91 9.39 0.25 -11.29
C ARG A 91 7.96 0.06 -11.79
N TRP A 92 6.97 0.52 -11.03
CA TRP A 92 5.57 0.51 -11.46
C TRP A 92 5.33 1.37 -12.72
N ILE A 93 5.97 2.54 -12.81
CA ILE A 93 5.95 3.40 -14.01
C ILE A 93 6.64 2.71 -15.20
N ILE A 94 7.79 2.06 -14.99
CA ILE A 94 8.47 1.28 -16.04
C ILE A 94 7.54 0.20 -16.58
N ALA A 95 6.78 -0.46 -15.70
CA ALA A 95 5.76 -1.45 -16.02
C ALA A 95 4.44 -0.84 -16.58
N GLY A 96 4.41 0.46 -16.85
CA GLY A 96 3.25 1.12 -17.48
C GLY A 96 2.04 1.24 -16.57
N GLY A 97 2.24 1.29 -15.25
CA GLY A 97 1.15 1.38 -14.28
C GLY A 97 0.45 0.04 -13.99
N SER A 98 0.98 -1.07 -14.51
CA SER A 98 0.40 -2.40 -14.29
C SER A 98 0.82 -2.99 -12.94
N GLY A 99 -0.16 -3.28 -12.09
CA GLY A 99 0.06 -3.80 -10.73
C GLY A 99 0.00 -2.68 -9.69
N ILE A 100 0.67 -2.89 -8.56
CA ILE A 100 0.60 -1.97 -7.41
C ILE A 100 1.97 -1.65 -6.80
N VAL A 101 2.01 -0.55 -6.04
CA VAL A 101 3.03 -0.26 -5.03
C VAL A 101 2.34 -0.10 -3.69
N VAL A 102 2.67 -0.93 -2.71
CA VAL A 102 2.06 -0.86 -1.37
C VAL A 102 2.61 0.36 -0.63
N ILE A 103 1.71 1.23 -0.16
CA ILE A 103 2.04 2.44 0.61
C ILE A 103 1.86 2.15 2.10
N ASP A 104 0.75 1.51 2.47
CA ASP A 104 0.46 1.15 3.86
C ASP A 104 0.51 -0.36 4.09
N TRP A 105 1.70 -0.87 4.41
CA TRP A 105 1.93 -2.29 4.66
C TRP A 105 1.15 -2.85 5.85
N ARG A 106 0.76 -2.01 6.83
CA ARG A 106 -0.04 -2.45 7.98
C ARG A 106 -1.40 -3.01 7.57
N ARG A 107 -1.92 -2.60 6.41
CA ARG A 107 -3.18 -3.07 5.85
C ARG A 107 -3.01 -4.21 4.82
N ALA A 108 -1.78 -4.62 4.53
CA ALA A 108 -1.50 -5.52 3.41
C ALA A 108 -2.20 -6.88 3.52
N TYR A 109 -2.25 -7.48 4.72
CA TYR A 109 -2.95 -8.74 4.92
C TYR A 109 -4.43 -8.64 4.49
N ASP A 110 -5.17 -7.67 5.04
CA ASP A 110 -6.60 -7.55 4.76
C ASP A 110 -6.90 -7.18 3.31
N MET A 111 -6.05 -6.36 2.70
CA MET A 111 -6.25 -5.88 1.33
C MET A 111 -5.82 -6.92 0.27
N LEU A 112 -4.93 -7.85 0.60
CA LEU A 112 -4.33 -8.78 -0.38
C LEU A 112 -4.66 -10.26 -0.14
N LYS A 113 -5.22 -10.64 1.01
CA LYS A 113 -5.52 -12.05 1.35
C LYS A 113 -6.39 -12.77 0.33
N ASP A 114 -7.27 -12.04 -0.35
CA ASP A 114 -8.21 -12.58 -1.34
C ASP A 114 -7.68 -12.51 -2.78
N ALA A 115 -6.50 -11.93 -3.00
CA ALA A 115 -5.88 -11.89 -4.32
C ALA A 115 -5.38 -13.30 -4.70
N PRO A 116 -5.89 -13.92 -5.77
CA PRO A 116 -5.68 -15.34 -6.04
C PRO A 116 -4.24 -15.67 -6.45
N ARG A 117 -3.54 -14.73 -7.09
CA ARG A 117 -2.16 -14.91 -7.55
C ARG A 117 -1.40 -13.60 -7.45
N ILE A 118 -0.30 -13.60 -6.70
CA ILE A 118 0.57 -12.43 -6.52
C ILE A 118 1.99 -12.76 -7.02
N ARG A 119 2.60 -11.80 -7.71
CA ARG A 119 4.03 -11.75 -7.99
C ARG A 119 4.61 -10.53 -7.28
N VAL A 120 5.70 -10.72 -6.55
CA VAL A 120 6.34 -9.66 -5.76
C VAL A 120 7.76 -9.46 -6.25
N ASP A 121 8.19 -8.20 -6.35
CA ASP A 121 9.60 -7.87 -6.56
C ASP A 121 10.48 -8.46 -5.46
N GLY A 122 11.56 -9.14 -5.83
CA GLY A 122 12.43 -9.84 -4.87
C GLY A 122 12.97 -8.95 -3.73
N ALA A 123 13.18 -7.65 -4.01
CA ALA A 123 13.68 -6.69 -3.02
C ALA A 123 12.73 -6.46 -1.83
N ILE A 124 11.42 -6.65 -2.03
CA ILE A 124 10.40 -6.47 -0.98
C ILE A 124 9.76 -7.79 -0.54
N LEU A 125 10.23 -8.94 -1.06
CA LEU A 125 9.69 -10.25 -0.70
C LEU A 125 9.74 -10.53 0.81
N PRO A 126 10.83 -10.26 1.55
CA PRO A 126 10.87 -10.48 3.00
C PRO A 126 9.83 -9.62 3.74
N HIS A 127 9.63 -8.38 3.26
CA HIS A 127 8.67 -7.44 3.84
C HIS A 127 7.23 -7.90 3.57
N TYR A 128 6.94 -8.31 2.34
CA TYR A 128 5.67 -8.93 1.99
C TYR A 128 5.36 -10.16 2.85
N GLN A 129 6.31 -11.08 3.00
CA GLN A 129 6.13 -12.28 3.84
C GLN A 129 5.91 -11.98 5.32
N HIS A 130 6.43 -10.86 5.81
CA HIS A 130 6.20 -10.40 7.18
C HIS A 130 4.74 -9.95 7.36
N TYR A 131 4.24 -9.09 6.47
CA TYR A 131 2.89 -8.52 6.58
C TYR A 131 1.77 -9.45 6.12
N MET A 132 2.05 -10.45 5.28
CA MET A 132 1.08 -11.46 4.85
C MET A 132 0.85 -12.56 5.89
N ARG A 133 1.06 -12.24 7.17
CA ARG A 133 0.74 -13.11 8.30
C ARG A 133 -0.48 -12.53 8.99
N PRO A 134 -1.53 -13.33 9.24
CA PRO A 134 -2.70 -12.84 9.95
C PRO A 134 -2.28 -12.29 11.33
N PRO A 135 -2.79 -11.11 11.74
CA PRO A 135 -2.58 -10.64 13.09
C PRO A 135 -3.16 -11.67 14.07
N LYS A 136 -2.39 -12.00 15.11
CA LYS A 136 -2.88 -12.91 16.16
C LYS A 136 -3.96 -12.18 16.96
N PRO A 137 -5.14 -12.78 17.17
CA PRO A 137 -6.17 -12.17 17.99
C PRO A 137 -5.70 -12.10 19.45
N GLU A 138 -6.06 -11.02 20.13
CA GLU A 138 -6.02 -10.97 21.59
C GLU A 138 -7.19 -11.79 22.13
N VAL A 139 -6.90 -12.73 23.02
CA VAL A 139 -7.90 -13.64 23.60
C VAL A 139 -7.96 -13.40 25.10
N TRP A 140 -9.14 -12.99 25.57
CA TRP A 140 -9.42 -12.89 27.00
C TRP A 140 -10.34 -14.03 27.44
N VAL A 141 -9.94 -14.73 28.50
CA VAL A 141 -10.75 -15.78 29.13
C VAL A 141 -11.58 -15.16 30.25
N ARG A 142 -12.89 -15.38 30.24
CA ARG A 142 -13.74 -15.01 31.39
C ARG A 142 -13.43 -15.94 32.57
N PRO A 143 -13.12 -15.41 33.77
CA PRO A 143 -12.89 -16.25 34.93
C PRO A 143 -14.18 -17.00 35.32
N GLU A 144 -14.06 -18.31 35.53
CA GLU A 144 -15.17 -19.14 36.00
C GLU A 144 -15.53 -18.71 37.44
N LYS A 145 -16.81 -18.38 37.65
CA LYS A 145 -17.31 -17.97 38.97
C LYS A 145 -17.27 -19.20 39.87
N GLN A 146 -16.25 -19.33 40.72
CA GLN A 146 -16.23 -20.36 41.77
C GLN A 146 -17.51 -20.23 42.60
N ARG A 147 -18.46 -21.15 42.40
CA ARG A 147 -19.59 -21.32 43.32
C ARG A 147 -19.00 -21.76 44.64
N GLY A 148 -18.95 -20.84 45.61
CA GLY A 148 -18.58 -21.16 46.98
C GLY A 148 -19.40 -22.36 47.45
N ARG A 149 -18.72 -23.45 47.80
CA ARG A 149 -19.30 -24.51 48.61
C ARG A 149 -19.59 -23.89 49.98
N ASN A 150 -20.81 -23.41 50.18
CA ASN A 150 -21.31 -23.20 51.53
C ASN A 150 -21.46 -24.59 52.16
N ASN A 151 -20.46 -24.99 52.95
CA ASN A 151 -20.63 -26.08 53.91
C ASN A 151 -21.56 -25.59 55.01
N ALA A 152 -22.87 -25.76 54.81
CA ALA A 152 -23.82 -25.81 55.90
C ALA A 152 -23.76 -27.24 56.48
N GLY A 153 -23.11 -27.41 57.64
CA GLY A 153 -22.96 -28.73 58.23
C GLY A 153 -22.39 -28.72 59.65
N ARG A 154 -23.34 -28.65 60.61
CA ARG A 154 -23.29 -29.04 62.04
C ARG A 154 -22.46 -28.19 63.01
#